data_AF-A0A8T5MTL1-F1
#
_entry.id   AF-A0A8T5MTL1-F1
#
_cell.length_a   1.000
_cell.length_b   1.000
_cell.length_c   1.000
_cell.angle_alpha   90.00
_cell.angle_beta   90.00
_cell.angle_gamma   90.00
#
_symmetry.space_group_name_H-M   'P 1'
#
loop_
_entity.id
_entity.type
_entity.pdbx_description
1 polymer ?
#
loop_
_entity_poly.entity_id
_entity_poly.type
_entity_poly.pdbx_seq_one_letter_code
_entity_poly.pdbx_strand_id
1 'polypeptide(L)'
;MKSVDYERLGLKAGLEIHQQLDTKRKLFCNCPTELRSTRESTYEMCRHLQIAESELGEIDRAALEEAQVKRRFIYKGYDTTCLVENDESPPLPLNPEALEIALEVALLLDMVPVDEVHTMRKIVIDGSNTSGFQRTAFVASNGKISTDEGIVHIDTLCLEEEAAQKISEDVGGVVYSLDRLGIPLVEIATKADITTPQQARIVAEHLGMILRSTGKVKRGIGTIRQDINISIAEGARVEIKGVQTLGMIGTIIEREVLRQVNLLKIKDELKRRGAKHVKTEIIDVSDVFASTQCSMNKKALKNNDVLAVKLASFGGLVGREIQPGRRFCDELSDRAKRFVGRVFHTDELPGYGMTSAEITKLKKKVHAAPDDCMIFVAGERSKANLALDAIIQRANEALEGIPEETRKALEDGNSAYMRPLPGAARMYPETDVLPVPISKELVKKIQRSLPELLHERKERYIREYGLNDELAGLIACSERAP
;
A
#
# COMPACT_ATOMS: atom_id res chain seq x y z
N MET A 1 -3.51 11.03 -26.44
CA MET A 1 -3.16 9.59 -26.29
C MET A 1 -4.26 8.80 -26.97
N LYS A 2 -3.93 7.76 -27.76
CA LYS A 2 -4.98 6.82 -28.23
C LYS A 2 -5.72 6.31 -26.99
N SER A 3 -7.06 6.29 -27.03
CA SER A 3 -7.86 5.71 -25.95
C SER A 3 -7.38 4.30 -25.71
N VAL A 4 -6.90 4.02 -24.49
CA VAL A 4 -6.49 2.67 -24.10
C VAL A 4 -7.74 1.82 -24.05
N ASP A 5 -7.72 0.68 -24.74
CA ASP A 5 -8.82 -0.28 -24.74
C ASP A 5 -8.62 -1.22 -23.54
N TYR A 6 -9.26 -0.88 -22.42
CA TYR A 6 -9.14 -1.60 -21.15
C TYR A 6 -9.76 -3.00 -21.21
N GLU A 7 -10.81 -3.18 -22.01
CA GLU A 7 -11.46 -4.48 -22.21
C GLU A 7 -10.51 -5.45 -22.91
N ARG A 8 -9.87 -5.00 -24.00
CA ARG A 8 -8.88 -5.82 -24.72
C ARG A 8 -7.66 -6.15 -23.86
N LEU A 9 -7.24 -5.23 -23.00
CA LEU A 9 -6.15 -5.49 -22.05
C LEU A 9 -6.57 -6.42 -20.90
N GLY A 10 -7.87 -6.70 -20.74
CA GLY A 10 -8.40 -7.47 -19.64
C GLY A 10 -8.13 -6.81 -18.29
N LEU A 11 -8.31 -5.47 -18.20
CA LEU A 11 -8.17 -4.74 -16.95
C LEU A 11 -9.15 -5.30 -15.91
N LYS A 12 -8.60 -5.64 -14.75
CA LYS A 12 -9.35 -5.97 -13.54
C LYS A 12 -8.79 -5.18 -12.38
N ALA A 13 -9.66 -4.45 -11.69
CA ALA A 13 -9.32 -3.69 -10.51
C ALA A 13 -10.28 -4.00 -9.35
N GLY A 14 -9.77 -3.84 -8.12
CA GLY A 14 -10.53 -3.91 -6.89
C GLY A 14 -10.11 -2.78 -5.95
N LEU A 15 -11.04 -2.32 -5.13
CA LEU A 15 -10.82 -1.29 -4.13
C LEU A 15 -10.87 -1.90 -2.73
N GLU A 16 -9.99 -1.42 -1.87
CA GLU A 16 -9.99 -1.72 -0.44
C GLU A 16 -10.00 -0.39 0.30
N ILE A 17 -11.05 -0.16 1.09
CA ILE A 17 -11.27 1.10 1.81
C ILE A 17 -11.25 0.84 3.29
N HIS A 18 -10.39 1.54 4.00
CA HIS A 18 -10.32 1.56 5.46
C HIS A 18 -10.91 2.87 5.98
N GLN A 19 -11.97 2.81 6.78
CA GLN A 19 -12.65 3.98 7.33
C GLN A 19 -12.76 3.91 8.85
N GLN A 20 -12.15 4.86 9.55
CA GLN A 20 -12.28 4.98 11.00
C GLN A 20 -13.72 5.33 11.40
N LEU A 21 -14.20 4.66 12.44
CA LEU A 21 -15.50 4.90 13.06
C LEU A 21 -15.38 5.91 14.19
N ASP A 22 -16.41 6.74 14.36
CA ASP A 22 -16.47 7.77 15.40
C ASP A 22 -17.19 7.26 16.64
N THR A 23 -16.64 6.22 17.24
CA THR A 23 -17.16 5.61 18.47
C THR A 23 -16.65 6.30 19.72
N LYS A 24 -17.38 6.16 20.83
CA LYS A 24 -17.00 6.74 22.12
C LYS A 24 -15.71 6.15 22.68
N ARG A 25 -15.49 4.85 22.42
CA ARG A 25 -14.32 4.11 22.89
C ARG A 25 -13.70 3.27 21.77
N LYS A 26 -12.44 2.89 21.95
CA LYS A 26 -11.68 2.00 21.07
C LYS A 26 -12.29 0.59 20.96
N LEU A 27 -11.81 -0.21 20.01
CA LEU A 27 -12.46 -1.46 19.61
C LEU A 27 -12.42 -2.53 20.71
N PHE A 28 -11.29 -2.63 21.43
CA PHE A 28 -11.05 -3.64 22.46
C PHE A 28 -10.57 -3.03 23.79
N CYS A 29 -10.79 -1.73 24.03
CA CYS A 29 -10.53 -1.09 25.32
C CYS A 29 -11.48 0.09 25.56
N ASN A 30 -11.41 0.69 26.75
CA ASN A 30 -12.28 1.81 27.15
C ASN A 30 -11.69 3.19 26.83
N CYS A 31 -10.53 3.27 26.20
CA CYS A 31 -9.90 4.54 25.86
C CYS A 31 -10.67 5.30 24.78
N PRO A 32 -10.63 6.65 24.79
CA PRO A 32 -11.28 7.48 23.78
C PRO A 32 -10.62 7.30 22.40
N THR A 33 -11.34 7.70 21.35
CA THR A 33 -10.89 7.63 19.95
C THR A 33 -10.30 8.96 19.44
N GLU A 34 -9.74 9.76 20.35
CA GLU A 34 -9.19 11.08 20.06
C GLU A 34 -7.68 11.02 19.76
N LEU A 35 -7.26 11.74 18.73
CA LEU A 35 -5.84 11.93 18.44
C LEU A 35 -5.26 13.03 19.32
N ARG A 36 -4.01 12.86 19.74
CA ARG A 36 -3.31 13.73 20.67
C ARG A 36 -2.01 14.25 20.09
N SER A 37 -1.63 15.43 20.56
CA SER A 37 -0.33 15.99 20.23
C SER A 37 0.75 15.15 20.89
N THR A 38 1.78 14.76 20.12
CA THR A 38 2.92 13.98 20.63
C THR A 38 3.71 14.67 21.74
N ARG A 39 3.49 15.98 21.95
CA ARG A 39 4.07 16.76 23.06
C ARG A 39 3.39 16.48 24.40
N GLU A 40 2.17 15.95 24.38
CA GLU A 40 1.40 15.59 25.57
C GLU A 40 1.66 14.18 26.05
N SER A 41 2.58 13.45 25.39
CA SER A 41 2.94 12.10 25.80
C SER A 41 3.49 12.11 27.23
N THR A 42 2.93 11.25 28.06
CA THR A 42 3.26 11.17 29.50
C THR A 42 4.28 10.07 29.79
N TYR A 43 4.49 9.14 28.87
CA TYR A 43 5.48 8.07 28.98
C TYR A 43 5.86 7.49 27.61
N GLU A 44 6.99 6.80 27.55
CA GLU A 44 7.46 6.07 26.37
C GLU A 44 7.82 4.64 26.75
N MET A 45 7.59 3.70 25.83
CA MET A 45 8.03 2.31 25.96
C MET A 45 8.84 1.87 24.76
N CYS A 46 9.81 0.99 24.99
CA CYS A 46 10.66 0.43 23.95
C CYS A 46 10.35 -1.06 23.77
N ARG A 47 10.14 -1.49 22.53
CA ARG A 47 9.89 -2.90 22.16
C ARG A 47 10.73 -3.32 20.97
N HIS A 48 10.88 -4.63 20.84
CA HIS A 48 11.39 -5.30 19.64
C HIS A 48 10.39 -6.40 19.30
N LEU A 49 9.91 -6.43 18.07
CA LEU A 49 9.07 -7.51 17.59
C LEU A 49 9.94 -8.63 17.02
N GLN A 50 9.49 -9.86 17.18
CA GLN A 50 10.10 -11.04 16.57
C GLN A 50 9.06 -11.70 15.67
N ILE A 51 9.53 -12.27 14.56
CA ILE A 51 8.66 -13.09 13.71
C ILE A 51 8.29 -14.35 14.49
N ALA A 52 6.99 -14.63 14.55
CA ALA A 52 6.48 -15.94 14.89
C ALA A 52 6.18 -16.72 13.60
N GLU A 53 6.38 -18.04 13.64
CA GLU A 53 5.89 -18.93 12.59
C GLU A 53 4.35 -18.90 12.60
N SER A 54 3.74 -19.05 11.42
CA SER A 54 2.28 -19.28 11.36
C SER A 54 1.91 -20.60 12.04
N GLU A 55 0.62 -20.84 12.27
CA GLU A 55 0.13 -22.11 12.84
C GLU A 55 0.57 -23.35 12.02
N LEU A 56 0.89 -23.15 10.74
CA LEU A 56 1.37 -24.19 9.83
C LEU A 56 2.90 -24.30 9.77
N GLY A 57 3.65 -23.54 10.57
CA GLY A 57 5.11 -23.49 10.55
C GLY A 57 5.69 -22.69 9.37
N GLU A 58 4.85 -22.01 8.59
CA GLU A 58 5.28 -21.21 7.44
C GLU A 58 5.59 -19.78 7.86
N ILE A 59 6.62 -19.18 7.26
CA ILE A 59 6.95 -17.76 7.45
C ILE A 59 6.63 -16.99 6.17
N ASP A 60 5.84 -15.91 6.32
CA ASP A 60 5.49 -15.03 5.21
C ASP A 60 6.72 -14.31 4.62
N ARG A 61 6.82 -14.30 3.28
CA ARG A 61 7.96 -13.73 2.54
C ARG A 61 8.16 -12.24 2.80
N ALA A 62 7.08 -11.47 2.84
CA ALA A 62 7.15 -10.03 3.10
C ALA A 62 7.49 -9.75 4.56
N ALA A 63 7.07 -10.61 5.50
CA ALA A 63 7.51 -10.54 6.89
C ALA A 63 9.02 -10.83 7.01
N LEU A 64 9.53 -11.88 6.35
CA LEU A 64 10.97 -12.19 6.33
C LEU A 64 11.83 -11.00 5.84
N GLU A 65 11.41 -10.39 4.73
CA GLU A 65 12.12 -9.23 4.14
C GLU A 65 12.13 -8.04 5.10
N GLU A 66 11.07 -7.85 5.87
CA GLU A 66 10.96 -6.79 6.88
C GLU A 66 11.82 -7.08 8.13
N ALA A 67 11.89 -8.34 8.58
CA ALA A 67 12.70 -8.72 9.74
C ALA A 67 14.21 -8.80 9.50
N GLN A 68 14.68 -8.82 8.25
CA GLN A 68 16.11 -8.67 7.96
C GLN A 68 16.70 -7.38 8.55
N VAL A 69 15.85 -6.39 8.85
CA VAL A 69 16.21 -5.18 9.56
C VAL A 69 15.70 -5.28 11.00
N LYS A 70 16.57 -5.58 11.97
CA LYS A 70 16.20 -5.46 13.40
C LYS A 70 15.92 -4.01 13.72
N ARG A 71 14.66 -3.67 13.99
CA ARG A 71 14.23 -2.31 14.33
C ARG A 71 13.83 -2.24 15.80
N ARG A 72 14.24 -1.16 16.45
CA ARG A 72 13.73 -0.75 17.76
C ARG A 72 12.44 0.04 17.56
N PHE A 73 11.39 -0.30 18.30
CA PHE A 73 10.13 0.45 18.27
C PHE A 73 9.96 1.23 19.57
N ILE A 74 9.74 2.53 19.47
CA ILE A 74 9.43 3.40 20.60
C ILE A 74 7.97 3.82 20.49
N TYR A 75 7.17 3.53 21.51
CA TYR A 75 5.76 3.93 21.55
C TYR A 75 5.55 5.03 22.58
N LYS A 76 4.92 6.12 22.15
CA LYS A 76 4.50 7.24 22.99
C LYS A 76 3.08 6.99 23.51
N GLY A 77 2.96 6.92 24.83
CA GLY A 77 1.69 6.78 25.53
C GLY A 77 1.24 8.09 26.21
N TYR A 78 -0.01 8.09 26.66
CA TYR A 78 -0.72 9.24 27.22
C TYR A 78 -1.52 8.83 28.46
N ASP A 79 -2.00 9.78 29.27
CA ASP A 79 -2.96 9.51 30.36
C ASP A 79 -4.33 8.99 29.85
N THR A 80 -4.58 9.07 28.54
CA THR A 80 -5.74 8.48 27.85
C THR A 80 -5.45 7.12 27.20
N THR A 81 -4.27 6.55 27.39
CA THR A 81 -3.91 5.20 26.92
C THR A 81 -3.92 4.20 28.08
N CYS A 82 -4.14 2.92 27.80
CA CYS A 82 -4.27 1.86 28.79
C CYS A 82 -3.34 0.66 28.53
N LEU A 83 -3.38 -0.31 29.45
CA LEU A 83 -2.56 -1.51 29.37
C LEU A 83 -2.86 -2.39 28.14
N VAL A 84 -4.07 -2.32 27.57
CA VAL A 84 -4.40 -3.07 26.34
C VAL A 84 -3.60 -2.54 25.15
N GLU A 85 -3.54 -1.22 24.97
CA GLU A 85 -2.75 -0.60 23.90
C GLU A 85 -1.24 -0.85 24.08
N ASN A 86 -0.80 -1.07 25.32
CA ASN A 86 0.59 -1.32 25.68
C ASN A 86 1.01 -2.79 25.52
N ASP A 87 0.06 -3.68 25.20
CA ASP A 87 0.23 -5.13 25.22
C ASP A 87 0.60 -5.68 26.63
N GLU A 88 0.02 -5.08 27.68
CA GLU A 88 0.24 -5.42 29.10
C GLU A 88 -1.04 -5.90 29.80
N SER A 89 -2.13 -6.07 29.05
CA SER A 89 -3.41 -6.63 29.50
C SER A 89 -4.15 -7.27 28.33
N PRO A 90 -4.89 -8.37 28.55
CA PRO A 90 -5.79 -8.90 27.54
C PRO A 90 -6.80 -7.85 27.05
N PRO A 91 -7.25 -7.94 25.78
CA PRO A 91 -8.29 -7.07 25.24
C PRO A 91 -9.63 -7.23 25.99
N LEU A 92 -10.43 -6.17 26.02
CA LEU A 92 -11.83 -6.23 26.45
C LEU A 92 -12.69 -6.83 25.33
N PRO A 93 -13.94 -7.24 25.61
CA PRO A 93 -14.87 -7.68 24.57
C PRO A 93 -15.07 -6.64 23.46
N LEU A 94 -15.34 -7.13 22.24
CA LEU A 94 -15.59 -6.33 21.04
C LEU A 94 -16.58 -5.17 21.31
N ASN A 95 -16.22 -3.95 20.91
CA ASN A 95 -17.07 -2.78 21.10
C ASN A 95 -18.42 -2.91 20.38
N PRO A 96 -19.56 -2.98 21.10
CA PRO A 96 -20.88 -3.15 20.48
C PRO A 96 -21.29 -1.97 19.58
N GLU A 97 -20.88 -0.74 19.91
CA GLU A 97 -21.17 0.45 19.10
C GLU A 97 -20.50 0.34 17.72
N ALA A 98 -19.24 -0.08 17.70
CA ALA A 98 -18.49 -0.29 16.47
C ALA A 98 -19.11 -1.40 15.61
N LEU A 99 -19.56 -2.50 16.24
CA LEU A 99 -20.23 -3.60 15.55
C LEU A 99 -21.59 -3.18 14.98
N GLU A 100 -22.40 -2.42 15.71
CA GLU A 100 -23.67 -1.89 15.19
C GLU A 100 -23.45 -0.99 13.96
N ILE A 101 -22.41 -0.15 13.97
CA ILE A 101 -22.04 0.69 12.81
C ILE A 101 -21.58 -0.18 11.64
N ALA A 102 -20.74 -1.19 11.88
CA ALA A 102 -20.28 -2.10 10.83
C ALA A 102 -21.44 -2.86 10.17
N LEU A 103 -22.42 -3.31 10.95
CA LEU A 103 -23.65 -3.94 10.45
C LEU A 103 -24.54 -2.96 9.68
N GLU A 104 -24.64 -1.70 10.12
CA GLU A 104 -25.35 -0.65 9.39
C GLU A 104 -24.72 -0.43 7.99
N VAL A 105 -23.39 -0.31 7.93
CA VAL A 105 -22.65 -0.18 6.67
C VAL A 105 -22.86 -1.42 5.78
N ALA A 106 -22.81 -2.62 6.36
CA ALA A 106 -23.07 -3.86 5.63
C ALA A 106 -24.45 -3.85 4.96
N LEU A 107 -25.50 -3.47 5.71
CA LEU A 107 -26.87 -3.42 5.19
C LEU A 107 -27.05 -2.34 4.11
N LEU A 108 -26.39 -1.18 4.24
CA LEU A 108 -26.40 -0.13 3.21
C LEU A 108 -25.70 -0.56 1.91
N LEU A 109 -24.82 -1.56 1.97
CA LEU A 109 -24.11 -2.14 0.83
C LEU A 109 -24.77 -3.42 0.29
N ASP A 110 -26.00 -3.70 0.69
CA ASP A 110 -26.73 -4.94 0.37
C ASP A 110 -25.96 -6.22 0.75
N MET A 111 -25.10 -6.16 1.78
CA MET A 111 -24.32 -7.31 2.24
C MET A 111 -25.15 -8.22 3.15
N VAL A 112 -24.69 -9.47 3.25
CA VAL A 112 -25.21 -10.47 4.18
C VAL A 112 -24.29 -10.55 5.40
N PRO A 113 -24.74 -10.10 6.59
CA PRO A 113 -24.00 -10.28 7.83
C PRO A 113 -23.80 -11.76 8.18
N VAL A 114 -22.69 -12.06 8.85
CA VAL A 114 -22.47 -13.39 9.44
C VAL A 114 -23.39 -13.65 10.63
N ASP A 115 -23.66 -14.92 10.91
CA ASP A 115 -24.44 -15.32 12.10
C ASP A 115 -23.67 -15.14 13.41
N GLU A 116 -22.33 -15.19 13.36
CA GLU A 116 -21.44 -15.01 14.51
C GLU A 116 -20.13 -14.38 14.07
N VAL A 117 -19.69 -13.33 14.77
CA VAL A 117 -18.45 -12.61 14.49
C VAL A 117 -17.32 -13.19 15.33
N HIS A 118 -16.25 -13.61 14.64
CA HIS A 118 -15.02 -14.12 15.24
C HIS A 118 -13.88 -13.13 15.03
N THR A 119 -13.13 -12.83 16.09
CA THR A 119 -11.95 -11.96 15.98
C THR A 119 -10.73 -12.81 15.65
N MET A 120 -9.91 -12.33 14.73
CA MET A 120 -8.67 -12.95 14.27
C MET A 120 -7.50 -11.98 14.51
N ARG A 121 -6.29 -12.53 14.57
CA ARG A 121 -5.03 -11.80 14.67
C ARG A 121 -4.32 -11.86 13.31
N LYS A 122 -4.18 -10.71 12.66
CA LYS A 122 -3.42 -10.53 11.42
C LYS A 122 -2.00 -10.08 11.79
N ILE A 123 -0.99 -10.88 11.47
CA ILE A 123 0.41 -10.59 11.84
C ILE A 123 0.89 -9.29 11.18
N VAL A 124 1.40 -8.37 12.00
CA VAL A 124 1.91 -7.05 11.60
C VAL A 124 3.20 -6.76 12.37
N ILE A 125 4.34 -6.88 11.69
CA ILE A 125 5.68 -6.77 12.32
C ILE A 125 6.39 -5.43 12.06
N ASP A 126 5.73 -4.48 11.42
CA ASP A 126 6.26 -3.14 11.14
C ASP A 126 6.33 -2.22 12.38
N GLY A 127 5.87 -2.73 13.52
CA GLY A 127 5.78 -2.03 14.80
C GLY A 127 4.60 -1.07 14.91
N SER A 128 3.66 -1.07 13.96
CA SER A 128 2.47 -0.23 14.06
C SER A 128 1.42 -0.80 15.02
N ASN A 129 1.51 -2.08 15.38
CA ASN A 129 0.74 -2.72 16.44
C ASN A 129 1.67 -3.22 17.55
N THR A 130 1.40 -2.83 18.80
CA THR A 130 2.24 -3.17 19.96
C THR A 130 2.34 -4.67 20.20
N SER A 131 1.24 -5.40 20.00
CA SER A 131 1.17 -6.87 20.11
C SER A 131 1.80 -7.63 18.94
N GLY A 132 2.25 -6.95 17.88
CA GLY A 132 2.76 -7.59 16.66
C GLY A 132 1.70 -8.19 15.74
N PHE A 133 0.43 -7.91 16.02
CA PHE A 133 -0.71 -8.25 15.17
C PHE A 133 -1.83 -7.21 15.31
N GLN A 134 -2.67 -7.14 14.28
CA GLN A 134 -3.90 -6.36 14.23
C GLN A 134 -5.08 -7.29 14.49
N ARG A 135 -5.98 -6.93 15.41
CA ARG A 135 -7.24 -7.66 15.58
C ARG A 135 -8.22 -7.24 14.49
N THR A 136 -8.73 -8.21 13.76
CA THR A 136 -9.65 -8.04 12.63
C THR A 136 -10.78 -9.06 12.74
N ALA A 137 -12.01 -8.62 12.59
CA ALA A 137 -13.20 -9.46 12.67
C ALA A 137 -14.01 -9.37 11.37
N PHE A 138 -14.32 -10.52 10.76
CA PHE A 138 -15.13 -10.56 9.55
C PHE A 138 -16.62 -10.42 9.90
N VAL A 139 -17.32 -9.47 9.26
CA VAL A 139 -18.69 -9.05 9.64
C VAL A 139 -19.71 -9.40 8.57
N ALA A 140 -19.41 -9.19 7.30
CA ALA A 140 -20.37 -9.42 6.22
C ALA A 140 -19.69 -9.72 4.88
N SER A 141 -20.45 -10.31 3.96
CA SER A 141 -20.03 -10.54 2.56
C SER A 141 -21.18 -10.40 1.57
N ASN A 142 -20.89 -10.57 0.28
CA ASN A 142 -21.87 -10.65 -0.80
C ASN A 142 -22.70 -9.37 -1.00
N GLY A 143 -22.07 -8.20 -0.86
CA GLY A 143 -22.69 -6.93 -1.20
C GLY A 143 -22.51 -6.57 -2.68
N LYS A 144 -23.02 -5.40 -3.05
CA LYS A 144 -22.92 -4.90 -4.42
C LYS A 144 -23.09 -3.39 -4.50
N ILE A 145 -22.49 -2.82 -5.53
CA ILE A 145 -22.73 -1.45 -5.98
C ILE A 145 -23.08 -1.50 -7.46
N SER A 146 -24.20 -0.89 -7.84
CA SER A 146 -24.60 -0.79 -9.24
C SER A 146 -24.00 0.47 -9.86
N THR A 147 -23.38 0.34 -11.03
CA THR A 147 -22.93 1.45 -11.87
C THR A 147 -23.51 1.31 -13.28
N ASP A 148 -23.44 2.37 -14.08
CA ASP A 148 -23.87 2.35 -15.50
C ASP A 148 -23.05 1.36 -16.34
N GLU A 149 -21.86 1.00 -15.89
CA GLU A 149 -20.95 0.04 -16.54
C GLU A 149 -21.14 -1.40 -16.03
N GLY A 150 -22.03 -1.62 -15.05
CA GLY A 150 -22.33 -2.93 -14.48
C GLY A 150 -22.23 -2.97 -12.96
N ILE A 151 -22.45 -4.16 -12.40
CA ILE A 151 -22.40 -4.38 -10.96
C ILE A 151 -20.95 -4.66 -10.52
N VAL A 152 -20.54 -4.01 -9.45
CA VAL A 152 -19.29 -4.30 -8.72
C VAL A 152 -19.66 -4.93 -7.39
N HIS A 153 -19.23 -6.17 -7.17
CA HIS A 153 -19.55 -6.88 -5.92
C HIS A 153 -18.63 -6.43 -4.79
N ILE A 154 -19.18 -6.39 -3.59
CA ILE A 154 -18.43 -6.20 -2.34
C ILE A 154 -18.18 -7.57 -1.74
N ASP A 155 -16.92 -7.96 -1.63
CA ASP A 155 -16.54 -9.30 -1.24
C ASP A 155 -16.59 -9.44 0.28
N THR A 156 -15.94 -8.52 1.00
CA THR A 156 -15.76 -8.59 2.45
C THR A 156 -15.95 -7.24 3.12
N LEU A 157 -16.57 -7.26 4.29
CA LEU A 157 -16.55 -6.17 5.26
C LEU A 157 -16.01 -6.71 6.57
N CYS A 158 -14.90 -6.12 7.03
CA CYS A 158 -14.25 -6.45 8.29
C CYS A 158 -14.32 -5.25 9.24
N LEU A 159 -14.33 -5.52 10.55
CA LEU A 159 -14.17 -4.55 11.62
C LEU A 159 -12.82 -4.81 12.31
N GLU A 160 -11.95 -3.83 12.32
CA GLU A 160 -10.57 -3.99 12.77
C GLU A 160 -10.05 -2.82 13.63
N GLU A 161 -8.93 -3.07 14.31
CA GLU A 161 -8.17 -2.04 15.00
C GLU A 161 -7.37 -1.20 14.01
N GLU A 162 -7.46 0.13 14.10
CA GLU A 162 -6.49 1.00 13.44
C GLU A 162 -5.09 0.86 14.06
N ALA A 163 -4.05 1.06 13.27
CA ALA A 163 -2.66 0.96 13.71
C ALA A 163 -2.15 2.26 14.36
N ALA A 164 -1.11 2.16 15.18
CA ALA A 164 -0.45 3.31 15.81
C ALA A 164 0.02 4.34 14.77
N GLN A 165 0.05 5.62 15.14
CA GLN A 165 0.48 6.68 14.23
C GLN A 165 2.00 6.75 14.19
N LYS A 166 2.60 6.59 13.01
CA LYS A 166 4.04 6.78 12.82
C LYS A 166 4.42 8.24 12.96
N ILE A 167 5.33 8.54 13.88
CA ILE A 167 5.84 9.90 14.15
C ILE A 167 7.13 10.13 13.37
N SER A 168 8.07 9.19 13.46
CA SER A 168 9.38 9.30 12.81
C SER A 168 10.00 7.93 12.58
N GLU A 169 10.87 7.83 11.58
CA GLU A 169 11.67 6.65 11.29
C GLU A 169 13.11 7.08 11.00
N ASP A 170 14.06 6.37 11.59
CA ASP A 170 15.48 6.49 11.30
C ASP A 170 16.13 5.10 11.15
N VAL A 171 17.44 5.07 10.92
CA VAL A 171 18.20 3.82 10.72
C VAL A 171 18.16 2.90 11.96
N GLY A 172 17.95 3.46 13.15
CA GLY A 172 17.95 2.76 14.43
C GLY A 172 16.56 2.34 14.92
N GLY A 173 15.46 2.81 14.31
CA GLY A 173 14.12 2.44 14.74
C GLY A 173 12.98 3.32 14.24
N VAL A 174 11.78 3.03 14.74
CA VAL A 174 10.55 3.77 14.42
C VAL A 174 9.90 4.24 15.72
N VAL A 175 9.39 5.47 15.72
CA VAL A 175 8.64 6.05 16.83
C VAL A 175 7.17 6.14 16.45
N TYR A 176 6.30 5.59 17.30
CA TYR A 176 4.86 5.54 17.11
C TYR A 176 4.10 6.24 18.25
N SER A 177 2.90 6.74 17.97
CA SER A 177 1.93 7.28 18.93
C SER A 177 0.78 6.30 19.14
N LEU A 178 0.45 5.99 20.40
CA LEU A 178 -0.58 4.99 20.75
C LEU A 178 -2.02 5.53 20.77
N ASP A 179 -2.20 6.85 20.79
CA ASP A 179 -3.51 7.51 20.71
C ASP A 179 -4.39 7.00 19.56
N ARG A 180 -3.79 6.65 18.42
CA ARG A 180 -4.52 6.08 17.26
C ARG A 180 -4.75 4.57 17.32
N LEU A 181 -3.87 3.82 17.97
CA LEU A 181 -3.92 2.34 18.00
C LEU A 181 -5.26 1.88 18.61
N GLY A 182 -5.99 1.02 17.91
CA GLY A 182 -7.25 0.44 18.41
C GLY A 182 -8.50 1.29 18.17
N ILE A 183 -8.41 2.45 17.51
CA ILE A 183 -9.61 3.13 16.99
C ILE A 183 -10.35 2.16 16.06
N PRO A 184 -11.68 1.96 16.19
CA PRO A 184 -12.39 1.02 15.34
C PRO A 184 -12.39 1.50 13.89
N LEU A 185 -12.24 0.55 12.97
CA LEU A 185 -12.17 0.82 11.55
C LEU A 185 -12.94 -0.27 10.79
N VAL A 186 -13.70 0.14 9.77
CA VAL A 186 -14.25 -0.83 8.80
C VAL A 186 -13.33 -0.91 7.59
N GLU A 187 -12.99 -2.14 7.20
CA GLU A 187 -12.32 -2.47 5.94
C GLU A 187 -13.37 -3.03 4.97
N ILE A 188 -13.55 -2.38 3.83
CA ILE A 188 -14.46 -2.83 2.78
C ILE A 188 -13.63 -3.17 1.55
N ALA A 189 -13.71 -4.41 1.09
CA ALA A 189 -13.02 -4.86 -0.12
C ALA A 189 -14.02 -5.23 -1.22
N THR A 190 -13.80 -4.70 -2.42
CA THR A 190 -14.55 -5.10 -3.61
C THR A 190 -13.94 -6.34 -4.23
N LYS A 191 -14.75 -7.11 -4.97
CA LYS A 191 -14.21 -8.07 -5.93
C LYS A 191 -13.46 -7.32 -7.03
N ALA A 192 -12.64 -8.06 -7.78
CA ALA A 192 -11.91 -7.56 -8.93
C ALA A 192 -12.82 -7.39 -10.17
N ASP A 193 -14.02 -6.81 -9.99
CA ASP A 193 -15.02 -6.67 -11.05
C ASP A 193 -14.82 -5.40 -11.87
N ILE A 194 -14.08 -4.43 -11.35
CA ILE A 194 -13.92 -3.11 -11.97
C ILE A 194 -13.08 -3.24 -13.24
N THR A 195 -13.62 -2.79 -14.37
CA THR A 195 -12.97 -2.93 -15.69
C THR A 195 -12.50 -1.61 -16.30
N THR A 196 -12.85 -0.47 -15.71
CA THR A 196 -12.41 0.85 -16.18
C THR A 196 -11.99 1.78 -15.03
N PRO A 197 -11.08 2.75 -15.28
CA PRO A 197 -10.73 3.77 -14.29
C PRO A 197 -11.92 4.62 -13.83
N GLN A 198 -12.89 4.86 -14.73
CA GLN A 198 -14.08 5.65 -14.44
C GLN A 198 -15.03 4.92 -13.48
N GLN A 199 -15.28 3.63 -13.74
CA GLN A 199 -16.06 2.78 -12.84
C GLN A 199 -15.42 2.73 -11.44
N ALA A 200 -14.08 2.63 -11.35
CA ALA A 200 -13.38 2.65 -10.07
C ALA A 200 -13.67 3.92 -9.26
N ARG A 201 -13.62 5.08 -9.92
CA ARG A 201 -13.92 6.36 -9.29
C ARG A 201 -15.36 6.42 -8.78
N ILE A 202 -16.32 6.00 -9.60
CA ILE A 202 -17.75 5.99 -9.24
C ILE A 202 -17.99 5.09 -8.02
N VAL A 203 -17.41 3.89 -8.00
CA VAL A 203 -17.54 2.96 -6.87
C VAL A 203 -16.93 3.55 -5.60
N ALA A 204 -15.75 4.16 -5.68
CA ALA A 204 -15.10 4.78 -4.54
C ALA A 204 -15.90 5.98 -3.99
N GLU A 205 -16.45 6.81 -4.87
CA GLU A 205 -17.34 7.92 -4.51
C GLU A 205 -18.62 7.42 -3.83
N HIS A 206 -19.22 6.34 -4.35
CA HIS A 206 -20.41 5.71 -3.76
C HIS A 206 -20.10 5.13 -2.37
N LEU A 207 -19.00 4.39 -2.21
CA LEU A 207 -18.57 3.86 -0.91
C LEU A 207 -18.36 4.99 0.11
N GLY A 208 -17.68 6.06 -0.29
CA GLY A 208 -17.49 7.25 0.55
C GLY A 208 -18.81 7.93 0.93
N MET A 209 -19.78 7.98 0.01
CA MET A 209 -21.12 8.53 0.25
C MET A 209 -21.91 7.68 1.26
N ILE A 210 -21.90 6.35 1.13
CA ILE A 210 -22.54 5.43 2.08
C ILE A 210 -21.94 5.60 3.48
N LEU A 211 -20.60 5.53 3.57
CA LEU A 211 -19.90 5.69 4.85
C LEU A 211 -20.24 7.02 5.52
N ARG A 212 -20.29 8.12 4.76
CA ARG A 212 -20.67 9.45 5.29
C ARG A 212 -22.13 9.56 5.69
N SER A 213 -23.03 8.81 5.03
CA SER A 213 -24.46 8.79 5.34
C SER A 213 -24.75 8.23 6.73
N THR A 214 -23.88 7.36 7.26
CA THR A 214 -24.01 6.85 8.64
C THR A 214 -23.98 7.95 9.70
N GLY A 215 -23.29 9.07 9.44
CA GLY A 215 -23.00 10.09 10.44
C GLY A 215 -22.13 9.61 11.61
N LYS A 216 -21.56 8.40 11.53
CA LYS A 216 -20.84 7.70 12.61
C LYS A 216 -19.41 7.32 12.21
N VAL A 217 -18.87 7.96 11.17
CA VAL A 217 -17.49 7.79 10.70
C VAL A 217 -16.67 9.04 10.98
N LYS A 218 -15.39 8.86 11.33
CA LYS A 218 -14.49 9.99 11.55
C LYS A 218 -14.22 10.75 10.25
N ARG A 219 -14.20 12.07 10.37
CA ARG A 219 -13.93 13.00 9.27
C ARG A 219 -12.62 13.72 9.52
N GLY A 220 -11.89 14.01 8.44
CA GLY A 220 -10.62 14.71 8.50
C GLY A 220 -9.54 14.01 7.69
N ILE A 221 -8.34 14.56 7.76
CA ILE A 221 -7.18 14.01 7.06
C ILE A 221 -6.76 12.72 7.77
N GLY A 222 -6.57 11.65 7.00
CA GLY A 222 -6.07 10.37 7.52
C GLY A 222 -7.10 9.50 8.22
N THR A 223 -8.40 9.84 8.18
CA THR A 223 -9.48 9.00 8.72
C THR A 223 -9.96 7.93 7.74
N ILE A 224 -9.64 8.09 6.46
CA ILE A 224 -9.91 7.15 5.39
C ILE A 224 -8.59 6.79 4.68
N ARG A 225 -8.38 5.51 4.40
CA ARG A 225 -7.30 5.00 3.54
C ARG A 225 -7.92 4.17 2.42
N GLN A 226 -7.27 4.21 1.27
CA GLN A 226 -7.73 3.54 0.07
C GLN A 226 -6.54 2.87 -0.60
N ASP A 227 -6.68 1.59 -0.83
CA ASP A 227 -5.74 0.76 -1.55
C ASP A 227 -6.43 0.22 -2.82
N ILE A 228 -5.66 0.05 -3.90
CA ILE A 228 -6.19 -0.39 -5.20
C ILE A 228 -5.41 -1.62 -5.65
N ASN A 229 -6.13 -2.70 -5.94
CA ASN A 229 -5.57 -3.88 -6.58
C ASN A 229 -5.80 -3.77 -8.09
N ILE A 230 -4.75 -3.90 -8.92
CA ILE A 230 -4.83 -3.69 -10.37
C ILE A 230 -4.13 -4.85 -11.08
N SER A 231 -4.72 -5.34 -12.17
CA SER A 231 -4.13 -6.33 -13.06
C SER A 231 -4.60 -6.16 -14.50
N ILE A 232 -3.81 -6.66 -15.45
CA ILE A 232 -4.19 -6.85 -16.86
C ILE A 232 -3.92 -8.31 -17.25
N ALA A 233 -4.54 -8.82 -18.32
CA ALA A 233 -4.54 -10.24 -18.66
C ALA A 233 -3.15 -10.88 -18.82
N GLU A 234 -2.21 -10.18 -19.47
CA GLU A 234 -0.82 -10.65 -19.64
C GLU A 234 0.14 -10.10 -18.57
N GLY A 235 -0.40 -9.36 -17.59
CA GLY A 235 0.35 -8.67 -16.55
C GLY A 235 0.38 -9.46 -15.24
N ALA A 236 0.28 -8.73 -14.13
CA ALA A 236 0.23 -9.32 -12.79
C ALA A 236 -0.66 -8.50 -11.86
N ARG A 237 -1.08 -9.12 -10.74
CA ARG A 237 -1.76 -8.41 -9.66
C ARG A 237 -0.77 -7.54 -8.91
N VAL A 238 -1.08 -6.25 -8.84
CA VAL A 238 -0.29 -5.24 -8.14
C VAL A 238 -1.20 -4.52 -7.15
N GLU A 239 -0.76 -4.43 -5.90
CA GLU A 239 -1.46 -3.70 -4.84
C GLU A 239 -0.83 -2.32 -4.71
N ILE A 240 -1.60 -1.25 -4.88
CA ILE A 240 -1.14 0.13 -4.70
C ILE A 240 -1.75 0.68 -3.42
N LYS A 241 -0.89 0.91 -2.41
CA LYS A 241 -1.29 1.43 -1.10
C LYS A 241 -1.21 2.95 -0.99
N GLY A 242 -2.07 3.50 -0.14
CA GLY A 242 -1.97 4.89 0.32
C GLY A 242 -2.46 5.91 -0.68
N VAL A 243 -3.57 5.62 -1.37
CA VAL A 243 -4.19 6.57 -2.31
C VAL A 243 -4.86 7.70 -1.54
N GLN A 244 -4.29 8.90 -1.65
CA GLN A 244 -4.67 10.04 -0.80
C GLN A 244 -6.01 10.68 -1.17
N THR A 245 -6.37 10.70 -2.46
CA THR A 245 -7.57 11.41 -2.93
C THR A 245 -8.37 10.54 -3.90
N LEU A 246 -9.70 10.60 -3.77
CA LEU A 246 -10.66 9.89 -4.63
C LEU A 246 -10.45 10.20 -6.12
N GLY A 247 -10.17 11.48 -6.45
CA GLY A 247 -9.92 11.91 -7.82
C GLY A 247 -8.70 11.27 -8.48
N MET A 248 -7.75 10.76 -7.70
CA MET A 248 -6.52 10.13 -8.22
C MET A 248 -6.68 8.64 -8.51
N ILE A 249 -7.74 7.99 -8.05
CA ILE A 249 -7.97 6.55 -8.26
C ILE A 249 -7.93 6.21 -9.75
N GLY A 250 -8.69 6.96 -10.57
CA GLY A 250 -8.71 6.76 -12.01
C GLY A 250 -7.32 6.91 -12.62
N THR A 251 -6.64 8.03 -12.34
CA THR A 251 -5.28 8.29 -12.82
C THR A 251 -4.29 7.20 -12.44
N ILE A 252 -4.33 6.71 -11.20
CA ILE A 252 -3.44 5.64 -10.72
C ILE A 252 -3.66 4.35 -11.50
N ILE A 253 -4.91 3.99 -11.79
CA ILE A 253 -5.24 2.83 -12.61
C ILE A 253 -4.70 3.00 -14.03
N GLU A 254 -4.90 4.16 -14.65
CA GLU A 254 -4.36 4.44 -15.99
C GLU A 254 -2.82 4.32 -16.03
N ARG A 255 -2.15 4.88 -15.01
CA ARG A 255 -0.69 4.86 -14.88
C ARG A 255 -0.16 3.47 -14.65
N GLU A 256 -0.84 2.65 -13.87
CA GLU A 256 -0.43 1.26 -13.63
C GLU A 256 -0.64 0.38 -14.86
N VAL A 257 -1.76 0.54 -15.58
CA VAL A 257 -1.98 -0.14 -16.87
C VAL A 257 -0.88 0.22 -17.86
N LEU A 258 -0.55 1.51 -17.98
CA LEU A 258 0.54 1.97 -18.84
C LEU A 258 1.89 1.34 -18.44
N ARG A 259 2.18 1.26 -17.14
CA ARG A 259 3.40 0.63 -16.60
C ARG A 259 3.49 -0.83 -17.02
N GLN A 260 2.45 -1.62 -16.75
CA GLN A 260 2.46 -3.05 -17.07
C GLN A 260 2.59 -3.27 -18.59
N VAL A 261 1.83 -2.53 -19.41
CA VAL A 261 1.94 -2.60 -20.88
C VAL A 261 3.36 -2.27 -21.37
N ASN A 262 4.01 -1.25 -20.81
CA ASN A 262 5.37 -0.88 -21.23
C ASN A 262 6.44 -1.87 -20.73
N LEU A 263 6.26 -2.45 -19.56
CA LEU A 263 7.12 -3.52 -19.05
C LEU A 263 6.98 -4.80 -19.88
N LEU A 264 5.77 -5.15 -20.35
CA LEU A 264 5.58 -6.26 -21.30
C LEU A 264 6.31 -6.01 -22.62
N LYS A 265 6.28 -4.78 -23.16
CA LYS A 265 7.08 -4.42 -24.34
C LYS A 265 8.58 -4.54 -24.09
N ILE A 266 9.06 -4.30 -22.87
CA ILE A 266 10.47 -4.52 -22.51
C ILE A 266 10.78 -6.01 -22.47
N LYS A 267 9.92 -6.83 -21.85
CA LYS A 267 10.04 -8.29 -21.84
C LYS A 267 10.10 -8.87 -23.26
N ASP A 268 9.20 -8.46 -24.15
CA ASP A 268 9.16 -8.96 -25.52
C ASP A 268 10.42 -8.59 -26.30
N GLU A 269 10.92 -7.38 -26.09
CA GLU A 269 12.17 -6.90 -26.70
C GLU A 269 13.40 -7.65 -26.14
N LEU A 270 13.43 -7.93 -24.83
CA LEU A 270 14.47 -8.76 -24.22
C LEU A 270 14.45 -10.18 -24.77
N LYS A 271 13.27 -10.79 -24.92
CA LYS A 271 13.09 -12.11 -25.55
C LYS A 271 13.56 -12.09 -27.00
N ARG A 272 13.21 -11.06 -27.78
CA ARG A 272 13.63 -10.89 -29.17
C ARG A 272 15.16 -10.79 -29.30
N ARG A 273 15.82 -10.15 -28.33
CA ARG A 273 17.29 -10.05 -28.26
C ARG A 273 17.97 -11.33 -27.73
N GLY A 274 17.21 -12.34 -27.31
CA GLY A 274 17.76 -13.56 -26.72
C GLY A 274 18.40 -13.33 -25.35
N ALA A 275 17.94 -12.32 -24.60
CA ALA A 275 18.40 -12.05 -23.25
C ALA A 275 18.16 -13.28 -22.36
N LYS A 276 19.14 -13.60 -21.52
CA LYS A 276 19.10 -14.74 -20.59
C LYS A 276 19.17 -14.22 -19.16
N HIS A 277 18.79 -15.08 -18.21
CA HIS A 277 18.99 -14.80 -16.80
C HIS A 277 20.41 -14.33 -16.53
N VAL A 278 20.50 -13.19 -15.88
CA VAL A 278 21.72 -12.56 -15.44
C VAL A 278 22.32 -13.43 -14.35
N LYS A 279 23.40 -14.14 -14.71
CA LYS A 279 24.28 -14.88 -13.81
C LYS A 279 25.62 -14.15 -13.61
N THR A 280 25.69 -12.89 -14.03
CA THR A 280 26.93 -12.12 -14.07
C THR A 280 27.46 -11.88 -12.67
N GLU A 281 28.75 -12.06 -12.47
CA GLU A 281 29.45 -11.68 -11.25
C GLU A 281 29.44 -10.16 -11.08
N ILE A 282 29.33 -9.72 -9.82
CA ILE A 282 29.49 -8.33 -9.44
C ILE A 282 30.98 -7.98 -9.53
N ILE A 283 31.30 -6.95 -10.32
CA ILE A 283 32.68 -6.56 -10.63
C ILE A 283 33.03 -5.27 -9.89
N ASP A 284 34.18 -5.26 -9.23
CA ASP A 284 34.74 -4.05 -8.65
C ASP A 284 35.31 -3.13 -9.73
N VAL A 285 34.77 -1.92 -9.84
CA VAL A 285 35.14 -0.91 -10.84
C VAL A 285 35.65 0.38 -10.18
N SER A 286 36.08 0.32 -8.91
CA SER A 286 36.52 1.49 -8.14
C SER A 286 37.70 2.22 -8.78
N ASP A 287 38.63 1.49 -9.41
CA ASP A 287 39.77 2.00 -10.18
C ASP A 287 39.38 2.79 -11.45
N VAL A 288 38.17 2.58 -11.97
CA VAL A 288 37.63 3.37 -13.10
C VAL A 288 37.36 4.80 -12.64
N PHE A 289 36.91 4.97 -11.40
CA PHE A 289 36.44 6.26 -10.88
C PHE A 289 37.40 6.91 -9.86
N ALA A 290 38.55 6.29 -9.56
CA ALA A 290 39.55 6.83 -8.63
C ALA A 290 39.98 8.29 -8.96
N SER A 291 40.09 8.60 -10.25
CA SER A 291 40.48 9.92 -10.77
C SER A 291 39.28 10.78 -11.20
N THR A 292 38.05 10.41 -10.81
CA THR A 292 36.86 11.05 -11.39
C THR A 292 36.79 12.54 -11.11
N GLN A 293 36.42 13.29 -12.15
CA GLN A 293 36.17 14.73 -12.11
C GLN A 293 34.69 15.06 -11.94
N CYS A 294 33.82 14.05 -11.79
CA CYS A 294 32.39 14.23 -11.56
C CYS A 294 32.14 15.03 -10.28
N SER A 295 31.82 16.32 -10.39
CA SER A 295 31.59 17.21 -9.24
C SER A 295 30.39 16.78 -8.39
N MET A 296 29.36 16.22 -9.03
CA MET A 296 28.11 15.84 -8.38
C MET A 296 28.21 14.60 -7.48
N ASN A 297 29.08 13.63 -7.83
CA ASN A 297 29.17 12.35 -7.14
C ASN A 297 30.58 12.03 -6.62
N LYS A 298 31.50 13.01 -6.65
CA LYS A 298 32.92 12.84 -6.28
C LYS A 298 33.12 12.19 -4.92
N LYS A 299 32.37 12.63 -3.90
CA LYS A 299 32.46 12.10 -2.53
C LYS A 299 32.04 10.64 -2.46
N ALA A 300 30.94 10.28 -3.12
CA ALA A 300 30.43 8.91 -3.13
C ALA A 300 31.37 7.95 -3.87
N LEU A 301 31.89 8.37 -5.03
CA LEU A 301 32.74 7.54 -5.90
C LEU A 301 34.21 7.43 -5.45
N LYS A 302 34.72 8.39 -4.66
CA LYS A 302 36.11 8.35 -4.16
C LYS A 302 36.27 7.69 -2.80
N ASN A 303 35.26 7.79 -1.94
CA ASN A 303 35.36 7.35 -0.54
C ASN A 303 34.69 5.98 -0.30
N ASN A 304 34.11 5.37 -1.32
CA ASN A 304 33.45 4.07 -1.22
C ASN A 304 33.90 3.15 -2.35
N ASP A 305 33.62 1.85 -2.17
CA ASP A 305 33.74 0.88 -3.25
C ASP A 305 32.68 1.17 -4.32
N VAL A 306 33.07 1.02 -5.58
CA VAL A 306 32.17 1.13 -6.73
C VAL A 306 32.05 -0.24 -7.36
N LEU A 307 30.87 -0.85 -7.23
CA LEU A 307 30.58 -2.17 -7.77
C LEU A 307 29.65 -2.04 -8.97
N ALA A 308 29.84 -2.89 -9.98
CA ALA A 308 29.08 -2.89 -11.21
C ALA A 308 28.58 -4.29 -11.58
N VAL A 309 27.44 -4.33 -12.27
CA VAL A 309 26.90 -5.52 -12.93
C VAL A 309 26.62 -5.24 -14.40
N LYS A 310 26.88 -6.23 -15.23
CA LYS A 310 26.49 -6.24 -16.64
C LYS A 310 25.13 -6.90 -16.82
N LEU A 311 24.17 -6.14 -17.36
CA LEU A 311 22.89 -6.64 -17.85
C LEU A 311 22.98 -6.84 -19.37
N ALA A 312 23.18 -8.09 -19.78
CA ALA A 312 23.36 -8.43 -21.19
C ALA A 312 22.06 -8.22 -22.00
N SER A 313 22.16 -7.55 -23.15
CA SER A 313 21.02 -7.21 -24.03
C SER A 313 20.01 -6.17 -23.49
N PHE A 314 20.27 -5.55 -22.34
CA PHE A 314 19.41 -4.52 -21.72
C PHE A 314 19.64 -3.10 -22.24
N GLY A 315 20.59 -2.88 -23.16
CA GLY A 315 20.95 -1.55 -23.67
C GLY A 315 19.77 -0.80 -24.28
N GLY A 316 19.57 0.45 -23.85
CA GLY A 316 18.45 1.30 -24.25
C GLY A 316 17.10 0.93 -23.62
N LEU A 317 17.00 -0.18 -22.88
CA LEU A 317 15.77 -0.60 -22.20
C LEU A 317 15.73 -0.14 -20.75
N VAL A 318 16.88 0.01 -20.09
CA VAL A 318 16.98 0.50 -18.71
C VAL A 318 16.56 1.97 -18.64
N GLY A 319 16.95 2.77 -19.62
CA GLY A 319 16.52 4.17 -19.75
C GLY A 319 15.12 4.36 -20.35
N ARG A 320 14.40 3.29 -20.71
CA ARG A 320 13.09 3.40 -21.37
C ARG A 320 12.02 3.82 -20.37
N GLU A 321 11.23 4.82 -20.76
CA GLU A 321 10.09 5.30 -19.99
C GLU A 321 8.97 4.25 -19.92
N ILE A 322 8.47 3.98 -18.70
CA ILE A 322 7.40 3.02 -18.43
C ILE A 322 6.14 3.71 -17.92
N GLN A 323 6.28 4.86 -17.25
CA GLN A 323 5.22 5.78 -16.85
C GLN A 323 5.74 7.22 -17.03
N PRO A 324 4.88 8.24 -17.11
CA PRO A 324 5.32 9.63 -17.20
C PRO A 324 6.33 9.99 -16.12
N GLY A 325 7.56 10.30 -16.55
CA GLY A 325 8.65 10.65 -15.65
C GLY A 325 9.31 9.48 -14.91
N ARG A 326 8.90 8.22 -15.15
CA ARG A 326 9.53 7.02 -14.59
C ARG A 326 10.00 6.05 -15.67
N ARG A 327 11.21 5.53 -15.50
CA ARG A 327 11.91 4.61 -16.40
C ARG A 327 12.02 3.22 -15.80
N PHE A 328 12.41 2.24 -16.60
CA PHE A 328 12.69 0.91 -16.07
C PHE A 328 13.81 0.91 -15.02
N CYS A 329 14.79 1.82 -15.13
CA CYS A 329 15.81 2.02 -14.09
C CYS A 329 15.21 2.40 -12.74
N ASP A 330 14.09 3.12 -12.69
CA ASP A 330 13.47 3.49 -11.43
C ASP A 330 12.91 2.27 -10.68
N GLU A 331 12.45 1.24 -11.40
CA GLU A 331 12.04 -0.05 -10.78
C GLU A 331 13.24 -0.78 -10.16
N LEU A 332 14.38 -0.77 -10.84
CA LEU A 332 15.63 -1.34 -10.32
C LEU A 332 16.12 -0.54 -9.11
N SER A 333 16.03 0.79 -9.20
CA SER A 333 16.47 1.70 -8.16
C SER A 333 15.62 1.59 -6.91
N ASP A 334 14.29 1.45 -7.03
CA ASP A 334 13.40 1.34 -5.87
C ASP A 334 13.73 0.14 -4.98
N ARG A 335 14.17 -0.98 -5.55
CA ARG A 335 14.63 -2.15 -4.77
C ARG A 335 16.02 -1.93 -4.15
N ALA A 336 16.91 -1.25 -4.86
CA ALA A 336 18.27 -0.97 -4.39
C ALA A 336 18.35 0.13 -3.31
N LYS A 337 17.41 1.08 -3.30
CA LYS A 337 17.40 2.28 -2.43
C LYS A 337 17.43 1.96 -0.93
N ARG A 338 17.05 0.74 -0.53
CA ARG A 338 17.13 0.29 0.86
C ARG A 338 18.56 0.08 1.35
N PHE A 339 19.49 -0.17 0.43
CA PHE A 339 20.89 -0.47 0.74
C PHE A 339 21.83 0.68 0.33
N VAL A 340 21.54 1.35 -0.79
CA VAL A 340 22.40 2.41 -1.37
C VAL A 340 21.60 3.63 -1.78
N GLY A 341 22.21 4.82 -1.74
CA GLY A 341 21.51 6.07 -2.03
C GLY A 341 21.27 6.35 -3.52
N ARG A 342 22.13 5.86 -4.42
CA ARG A 342 22.03 6.14 -5.86
C ARG A 342 22.51 4.97 -6.71
N VAL A 343 21.77 4.70 -7.78
CA VAL A 343 22.09 3.72 -8.82
C VAL A 343 22.43 4.49 -10.10
N PHE A 344 23.46 4.04 -10.82
CA PHE A 344 23.88 4.62 -12.10
C PHE A 344 23.80 3.56 -13.19
N HIS A 345 23.53 3.98 -14.43
CA HIS A 345 23.49 3.08 -15.58
C HIS A 345 23.94 3.74 -16.88
N THR A 346 24.29 2.94 -17.88
CA THR A 346 24.88 3.44 -19.13
C THR A 346 23.93 4.04 -20.15
N ASP A 347 22.61 3.78 -20.05
CA ASP A 347 21.63 4.32 -21.02
C ASP A 347 21.43 5.84 -20.89
N GLU A 348 21.78 6.42 -19.74
CA GLU A 348 21.69 7.86 -19.49
C GLU A 348 23.05 8.59 -19.65
N LEU A 349 24.01 7.93 -20.29
CA LEU A 349 25.36 8.45 -20.46
C LEU A 349 25.65 8.90 -21.92
N PRO A 350 26.40 10.00 -22.16
CA PRO A 350 27.10 10.82 -21.17
C PRO A 350 26.16 11.73 -20.37
N GLY A 351 26.16 11.53 -19.06
CA GLY A 351 25.26 12.14 -18.10
C GLY A 351 25.88 12.05 -16.69
N TYR A 352 25.23 12.64 -15.70
CA TYR A 352 25.69 12.63 -14.30
C TYR A 352 27.09 13.23 -14.06
N GLY A 353 27.61 14.04 -14.99
CA GLY A 353 28.95 14.63 -14.90
C GLY A 353 30.10 13.64 -15.13
N MET A 354 29.84 12.48 -15.73
CA MET A 354 30.86 11.49 -16.10
C MET A 354 31.37 11.72 -17.52
N THR A 355 32.67 11.50 -17.72
CA THR A 355 33.35 11.66 -19.01
C THR A 355 33.19 10.43 -19.90
N SER A 356 33.18 10.63 -21.21
CA SER A 356 33.15 9.52 -22.20
C SER A 356 34.32 8.54 -22.03
N ALA A 357 35.46 9.03 -21.54
CA ALA A 357 36.63 8.20 -21.25
C ALA A 357 36.38 7.23 -20.08
N GLU A 358 35.77 7.70 -18.98
CA GLU A 358 35.38 6.84 -17.85
C GLU A 358 34.38 5.78 -18.28
N ILE A 359 33.38 6.14 -19.10
CA ILE A 359 32.37 5.22 -19.62
C ILE A 359 33.01 4.15 -20.51
N THR A 360 33.94 4.53 -21.37
CA THR A 360 34.66 3.58 -22.22
C THR A 360 35.52 2.62 -21.39
N LYS A 361 36.19 3.14 -20.35
CA LYS A 361 36.98 2.32 -19.42
C LYS A 361 36.10 1.34 -18.64
N LEU A 362 34.92 1.78 -18.20
CA LEU A 362 33.92 0.92 -17.55
C LEU A 362 33.48 -0.21 -18.48
N LYS A 363 33.00 0.11 -19.69
CA LYS A 363 32.54 -0.88 -20.69
C LYS A 363 33.62 -1.91 -21.02
N LYS A 364 34.88 -1.47 -21.12
CA LYS A 364 36.02 -2.37 -21.37
C LYS A 364 36.28 -3.30 -20.18
N LYS A 365 36.24 -2.79 -18.95
CA LYS A 365 36.54 -3.57 -17.72
C LYS A 365 35.53 -4.69 -17.48
N VAL A 366 34.26 -4.43 -17.76
CA VAL A 366 33.16 -5.38 -17.59
C VAL A 366 32.89 -6.24 -18.84
N HIS A 367 33.70 -6.08 -19.89
CA HIS A 367 33.55 -6.77 -21.17
C HIS A 367 32.11 -6.66 -21.73
N ALA A 368 31.60 -5.42 -21.81
CA ALA A 368 30.26 -5.13 -22.31
C ALA A 368 30.21 -5.11 -23.85
N ALA A 369 29.19 -5.75 -24.43
CA ALA A 369 28.82 -5.57 -25.82
C ALA A 369 28.04 -4.25 -26.04
N PRO A 370 27.85 -3.78 -27.29
CA PRO A 370 27.12 -2.55 -27.57
C PRO A 370 25.67 -2.55 -27.06
N ASP A 371 25.00 -3.71 -27.09
CA ASP A 371 23.60 -3.87 -26.68
C ASP A 371 23.43 -4.17 -25.18
N ASP A 372 24.52 -4.15 -24.40
CA ASP A 372 24.48 -4.38 -22.96
C ASP A 372 24.33 -3.07 -22.18
N CYS A 373 23.68 -3.14 -21.02
CA CYS A 373 23.59 -2.01 -20.08
C CYS A 373 24.38 -2.31 -18.81
N MET A 374 25.29 -1.42 -18.43
CA MET A 374 26.02 -1.55 -17.16
C MET A 374 25.29 -0.77 -16.09
N ILE A 375 25.11 -1.39 -14.93
CA ILE A 375 24.58 -0.75 -13.74
C ILE A 375 25.66 -0.76 -12.67
N PHE A 376 25.84 0.34 -11.96
CA PHE A 376 26.82 0.42 -10.87
C PHE A 376 26.33 1.29 -9.73
N VAL A 377 26.84 0.98 -8.54
CA VAL A 377 26.49 1.62 -7.28
C VAL A 377 27.76 1.95 -6.52
N ALA A 378 27.72 3.01 -5.72
CA ALA A 378 28.82 3.41 -4.85
C ALA A 378 28.37 3.36 -3.39
N GLY A 379 29.11 2.64 -2.55
CA GLY A 379 28.77 2.48 -1.14
C GLY A 379 29.65 1.47 -0.42
N GLU A 380 29.31 1.19 0.84
CA GLU A 380 29.93 0.11 1.61
C GLU A 380 29.77 -1.22 0.87
N ARG A 381 30.86 -1.99 0.73
CA ARG A 381 30.90 -3.21 -0.10
C ARG A 381 29.75 -4.17 0.17
N SER A 382 29.42 -4.41 1.44
CA SER A 382 28.32 -5.28 1.88
C SER A 382 26.97 -4.81 1.31
N LYS A 383 26.63 -3.53 1.50
CA LYS A 383 25.39 -2.90 1.02
C LYS A 383 25.35 -2.76 -0.50
N ALA A 384 26.49 -2.49 -1.13
CA ALA A 384 26.61 -2.41 -2.57
C ALA A 384 26.33 -3.77 -3.23
N ASN A 385 26.80 -4.87 -2.66
CA ASN A 385 26.45 -6.22 -3.13
C ASN A 385 24.95 -6.48 -3.00
N LEU A 386 24.37 -6.26 -1.82
CA LEU A 386 22.92 -6.44 -1.60
C LEU A 386 22.06 -5.60 -2.58
N ALA A 387 22.48 -4.37 -2.86
CA ALA A 387 21.81 -3.52 -3.85
C ALA A 387 21.86 -4.10 -5.27
N LEU A 388 23.04 -4.57 -5.69
CA LEU A 388 23.21 -5.16 -7.03
C LEU A 388 22.51 -6.51 -7.14
N ASP A 389 22.48 -7.32 -6.10
CA ASP A 389 21.71 -8.57 -6.05
C ASP A 389 20.22 -8.29 -6.24
N ALA A 390 19.66 -7.28 -5.56
CA ALA A 390 18.28 -6.86 -5.75
C ALA A 390 17.99 -6.35 -7.18
N ILE A 391 18.94 -5.64 -7.79
CA ILE A 391 18.86 -5.19 -9.19
C ILE A 391 18.89 -6.39 -10.16
N ILE A 392 19.79 -7.35 -9.93
CA ILE A 392 19.91 -8.58 -10.73
C ILE A 392 18.59 -9.36 -10.66
N GLN A 393 18.03 -9.52 -9.46
CA GLN A 393 16.74 -10.17 -9.26
C GLN A 393 15.64 -9.46 -10.06
N ARG A 394 15.50 -8.15 -9.94
CA ARG A 394 14.48 -7.40 -10.67
C ARG A 394 14.69 -7.41 -12.19
N ALA A 395 15.94 -7.39 -12.66
CA ALA A 395 16.27 -7.53 -14.07
C ALA A 395 15.89 -8.92 -14.61
N ASN A 396 16.11 -9.97 -13.82
CA ASN A 396 15.67 -11.32 -14.14
C ASN A 396 14.15 -11.45 -14.21
N GLU A 397 13.42 -10.86 -13.27
CA GLU A 397 11.95 -10.83 -13.30
C GLU A 397 11.41 -10.14 -14.57
N ALA A 398 12.13 -9.16 -15.14
CA ALA A 398 11.74 -8.51 -16.38
C ALA A 398 11.81 -9.43 -17.62
N LEU A 399 12.54 -10.55 -17.54
CA LEU A 399 12.53 -11.59 -18.58
C LEU A 399 11.28 -12.48 -18.49
N GLU A 400 10.76 -12.64 -17.26
CA GLU A 400 9.64 -13.51 -16.94
C GLU A 400 8.30 -12.79 -17.17
N GLY A 401 8.13 -11.59 -16.61
CA GLY A 401 6.83 -10.91 -16.59
C GLY A 401 6.81 -9.63 -15.75
N ILE A 402 5.60 -9.29 -15.34
CA ILE A 402 5.37 -8.25 -14.34
C ILE A 402 5.41 -8.93 -12.97
N PRO A 403 6.26 -8.50 -12.02
CA PRO A 403 6.26 -9.08 -10.69
C PRO A 403 5.01 -8.67 -9.91
N GLU A 404 4.46 -9.60 -9.12
CA GLU A 404 3.44 -9.32 -8.12
C GLU A 404 4.09 -8.60 -6.92
N GLU A 405 3.63 -7.39 -6.64
CA GLU A 405 4.26 -6.54 -5.63
C GLU A 405 3.26 -5.54 -5.05
N THR A 406 3.51 -5.16 -3.80
CA THR A 406 2.86 -4.00 -3.19
C THR A 406 3.69 -2.75 -3.51
N ARG A 407 3.01 -1.71 -3.97
CA ARG A 407 3.57 -0.43 -4.37
C ARG A 407 2.93 0.68 -3.57
N LYS A 408 3.62 1.80 -3.42
CA LYS A 408 3.06 3.02 -2.81
C LYS A 408 2.63 3.99 -3.91
N ALA A 409 1.48 4.64 -3.74
CA ALA A 409 1.05 5.72 -4.61
C ALA A 409 1.99 6.94 -4.48
N LEU A 410 2.25 7.61 -5.60
CA LEU A 410 2.97 8.88 -5.68
C LEU A 410 2.00 10.01 -6.00
N GLU A 411 2.37 11.25 -5.70
CA GLU A 411 1.52 12.44 -5.87
C GLU A 411 1.12 12.70 -7.34
N ASP A 412 1.94 12.26 -8.29
CA ASP A 412 1.72 12.38 -9.73
C ASP A 412 0.83 11.26 -10.32
N GLY A 413 0.35 10.35 -9.47
CA GLY A 413 -0.44 9.18 -9.85
C GLY A 413 0.39 7.98 -10.30
N ASN A 414 1.71 8.08 -10.30
CA ASN A 414 2.57 6.91 -10.49
C ASN A 414 2.62 6.06 -9.21
N SER A 415 3.33 4.93 -9.27
CA SER A 415 3.52 4.03 -8.14
C SER A 415 4.98 3.61 -8.03
N ALA A 416 5.51 3.46 -6.82
CA ALA A 416 6.88 2.99 -6.57
C ALA A 416 6.88 1.68 -5.79
N TYR A 417 7.87 0.81 -6.03
CA TYR A 417 7.97 -0.46 -5.29
C TYR A 417 8.06 -0.20 -3.78
N MET A 418 7.29 -0.97 -3.01
CA MET A 418 7.33 -0.92 -1.56
C MET A 418 7.84 -2.23 -0.98
N ARG A 419 7.23 -3.37 -1.33
CA ARG A 419 7.57 -4.73 -0.85
C ARG A 419 6.92 -5.79 -1.75
N PRO A 420 7.27 -7.08 -1.63
CA PRO A 420 6.55 -8.16 -2.32
C PRO A 420 5.10 -8.24 -1.82
N LEU A 421 4.22 -8.81 -2.63
CA LEU A 421 2.83 -9.02 -2.25
C LEU A 421 2.77 -9.95 -1.01
N PRO A 422 2.02 -9.60 0.05
CA PRO A 422 1.89 -10.45 1.23
C PRO A 422 1.19 -11.77 0.90
N GLY A 423 1.59 -12.85 1.59
CA GLY A 423 0.98 -14.18 1.47
C GLY A 423 -0.24 -14.37 2.38
N ALA A 424 -0.97 -15.47 2.17
CA ALA A 424 -2.19 -15.81 2.89
C ALA A 424 -1.96 -16.28 4.35
N ALA A 425 -0.75 -16.73 4.69
CA ALA A 425 -0.40 -17.35 5.98
C ALA A 425 -0.25 -16.36 7.16
N ARG A 426 -1.07 -15.30 7.22
CA ARG A 426 -0.92 -14.18 8.16
C ARG A 426 -1.97 -14.10 9.26
N MET A 427 -2.99 -14.96 9.26
CA MET A 427 -4.09 -14.88 10.23
C MET A 427 -4.16 -16.12 11.13
N TYR A 428 -4.45 -15.90 12.41
CA TYR A 428 -4.73 -16.95 13.39
C TYR A 428 -5.78 -16.45 14.41
N PRO A 429 -6.49 -17.32 15.16
CA PRO A 429 -7.58 -16.89 16.04
C PRO A 429 -7.15 -15.96 17.20
N GLU A 430 -7.98 -14.94 17.51
CA GLU A 430 -7.87 -14.14 18.73
C GLU A 430 -8.64 -14.84 19.86
N THR A 431 -7.92 -15.61 20.67
CA THR A 431 -8.53 -16.45 21.72
C THR A 431 -8.94 -15.68 22.97
N ASP A 432 -8.48 -14.45 23.16
CA ASP A 432 -8.79 -13.64 24.34
C ASP A 432 -10.18 -12.96 24.23
N VAL A 433 -10.75 -12.89 23.02
CA VAL A 433 -12.05 -12.27 22.75
C VAL A 433 -13.06 -13.36 22.36
N LEU A 434 -14.18 -13.40 23.09
CA LEU A 434 -15.26 -14.33 22.80
C LEU A 434 -15.97 -13.97 21.48
N PRO A 435 -16.43 -14.97 20.70
CA PRO A 435 -17.28 -14.73 19.54
C PRO A 435 -18.57 -13.98 19.92
N VAL A 436 -19.08 -13.17 18.98
CA VAL A 436 -20.28 -12.35 19.18
C VAL A 436 -21.40 -12.83 18.25
N PRO A 437 -22.49 -13.45 18.77
CA PRO A 437 -23.60 -13.89 17.94
C PRO A 437 -24.42 -12.71 17.42
N ILE A 438 -24.79 -12.74 16.15
CA ILE A 438 -25.59 -11.71 15.48
C ILE A 438 -27.04 -12.16 15.42
N SER A 439 -27.83 -11.72 16.39
CA SER A 439 -29.27 -12.05 16.43
C SER A 439 -30.04 -11.41 15.26
N LYS A 440 -31.07 -12.10 14.77
CA LYS A 440 -31.97 -11.57 13.74
C LYS A 440 -32.71 -10.31 14.22
N GLU A 441 -32.95 -10.22 15.53
CA GLU A 441 -33.56 -9.06 16.19
C GLU A 441 -32.66 -7.82 16.09
N LEU A 442 -31.35 -7.99 16.30
CA LEU A 442 -30.37 -6.91 16.14
C LEU A 442 -30.33 -6.41 14.69
N VAL A 443 -30.24 -7.32 13.71
CA VAL A 443 -30.23 -6.95 12.29
C VAL A 443 -31.51 -6.20 11.91
N LYS A 444 -32.68 -6.69 12.33
CA LYS A 444 -33.97 -6.02 12.10
C LYS A 444 -34.06 -4.65 12.77
N LYS A 445 -33.50 -4.50 13.97
CA LYS A 445 -33.43 -3.21 14.68
C LYS A 445 -32.63 -2.21 13.83
N ILE A 446 -31.44 -2.58 13.37
CA ILE A 446 -30.57 -1.73 12.55
C ILE A 446 -31.24 -1.40 11.22
N GLN A 447 -31.84 -2.40 10.56
CA GLN A 447 -32.52 -2.21 9.27
C GLN A 447 -33.67 -1.19 9.34
N ARG A 448 -34.37 -1.08 10.48
CA ARG A 448 -35.44 -0.09 10.70
C ARG A 448 -34.91 1.33 10.96
N SER A 449 -33.64 1.46 11.32
CA SER A 449 -33.00 2.72 11.67
C SER A 449 -31.88 3.10 10.70
N LEU A 450 -31.88 2.54 9.49
CA LEU A 450 -30.91 2.92 8.47
C LEU A 450 -31.06 4.41 8.14
N PRO A 451 -29.93 5.13 8.02
CA PRO A 451 -29.97 6.53 7.64
C PRO A 451 -30.41 6.68 6.17
N GLU A 452 -31.02 7.82 5.87
CA GLU A 452 -31.20 8.28 4.48
C GLU A 452 -29.82 8.54 3.87
N LEU A 453 -29.58 8.04 2.65
CA LEU A 453 -28.32 8.26 1.96
C LEU A 453 -28.17 9.74 1.57
N LEU A 454 -26.94 10.24 1.51
CA LEU A 454 -26.71 11.67 1.21
C LEU A 454 -27.30 12.10 -0.14
N HIS A 455 -27.30 11.22 -1.14
CA HIS A 455 -27.87 11.53 -2.44
C HIS A 455 -29.41 11.56 -2.40
N GLU A 456 -30.05 10.62 -1.69
CA GLU A 456 -31.50 10.61 -1.46
C GLU A 456 -31.94 11.88 -0.71
N ARG A 457 -31.16 12.25 0.31
CA ARG A 457 -31.37 13.48 1.08
C ARG A 457 -31.26 14.73 0.21
N LYS A 458 -30.26 14.78 -0.67
CA LYS A 458 -30.09 15.86 -1.65
C LYS A 458 -31.29 15.94 -2.59
N GLU A 459 -31.72 14.83 -3.17
CA GLU A 459 -32.89 14.77 -4.06
C GLU A 459 -34.17 15.22 -3.35
N ARG A 460 -34.38 14.77 -2.11
CA ARG A 460 -35.48 15.21 -1.27
C ARG A 460 -35.46 16.72 -1.06
N TYR A 461 -34.29 17.28 -0.75
CA TYR A 461 -34.13 18.73 -0.56
C TYR A 461 -34.44 19.54 -1.82
N ILE A 462 -34.06 19.05 -2.99
CA ILE A 462 -34.42 19.67 -4.28
C ILE A 462 -35.94 19.62 -4.47
N ARG A 463 -36.55 18.45 -4.27
CA ARG A 463 -37.98 18.22 -4.52
C ARG A 463 -38.90 18.94 -3.54
N GLU A 464 -38.59 18.91 -2.25
CA GLU A 464 -39.48 19.36 -1.17
C GLU A 464 -39.22 20.81 -0.77
N TYR A 465 -37.97 21.27 -0.84
CA TYR A 465 -37.60 22.63 -0.45
C TYR A 465 -37.25 23.55 -1.63
N GLY A 466 -37.29 23.04 -2.87
CA GLY A 466 -36.98 23.82 -4.07
C GLY A 466 -35.54 24.34 -4.11
N LEU A 467 -34.64 23.72 -3.36
CA LEU A 467 -33.23 24.09 -3.33
C LEU A 467 -32.58 23.73 -4.68
N ASN A 468 -31.65 24.57 -5.13
CA ASN A 468 -30.84 24.21 -6.29
C ASN A 468 -29.88 23.06 -5.96
N ASP A 469 -29.34 22.41 -6.99
CA ASP A 469 -28.51 21.22 -6.86
C ASP A 469 -27.29 21.41 -5.95
N GLU A 470 -26.60 22.53 -6.09
CA GLU A 470 -25.39 22.85 -5.33
C GLU A 470 -25.70 23.07 -3.84
N LEU A 471 -26.72 23.87 -3.54
CA LEU A 471 -27.14 24.19 -2.18
C LEU A 471 -27.71 22.95 -1.48
N ALA A 472 -28.52 22.16 -2.17
CA ALA A 472 -29.04 20.90 -1.65
C ALA A 472 -27.90 19.93 -1.32
N GLY A 473 -26.88 19.83 -2.18
CA GLY A 473 -25.71 19.00 -1.93
C GLY A 473 -24.91 19.45 -0.71
N LEU A 474 -24.65 20.75 -0.58
CA LEU A 474 -23.93 21.32 0.56
C LEU A 474 -24.66 21.06 1.89
N ILE A 475 -25.98 21.30 1.92
CA ILE A 475 -26.80 21.06 3.12
C ILE A 475 -26.86 19.56 3.40
N ALA A 476 -27.05 18.72 2.39
CA ALA A 476 -27.05 17.27 2.56
C ALA A 476 -25.70 16.73 3.05
N CYS A 477 -24.57 17.43 2.91
CA CYS A 477 -23.29 16.98 3.47
C CYS A 477 -23.00 17.52 4.88
N SER A 478 -23.79 18.47 5.36
CA SER A 478 -23.58 19.16 6.63
C SER A 478 -23.87 18.26 7.84
N GLU A 479 -23.03 18.38 8.88
CA GLU A 479 -23.22 17.73 10.19
C GLU A 479 -24.37 18.36 10.98
N ARG A 480 -24.74 19.59 10.60
CA ARG A 480 -25.82 20.35 11.24
C ARG A 480 -27.09 20.32 10.39
N ALA A 481 -27.14 19.47 9.37
CA ALA A 481 -28.35 19.27 8.60
C ALA A 481 -29.43 18.67 9.53
N PRO A 482 -30.63 19.27 9.59
CA PRO A 482 -31.71 18.83 10.47
C PRO A 482 -32.25 17.44 10.12
#